data_AF-A0AAD2E252-F1
#
_entry.id   AF-A0AAD2E252-F1
#
_cell.length_a   1.000
_cell.length_b   1.000
_cell.length_c   1.000
_cell.angle_alpha   90.00
_cell.angle_beta   90.00
_cell.angle_gamma   90.00
#
_symmetry.space_group_name_H-M   'P 1'
#
loop_
_entity.id
_entity.type
_entity.pdbx_description
1 polymer ?
#
loop_
_entity_poly.entity_id
_entity_poly.type
_entity_poly.pdbx_seq_one_letter_code
_entity_poly.pdbx_strand_id
1 'polypeptide(L)'
;MEAPPTPVAQPQHYRVSQHHNPRRYSGGEGSDPVELTKEPSHSDNNNSNEDMCGSELRAQLDCNLTSLCDHIQLEGFNNGAFSDVIVHAMGSVYHLHRLILSRSSYFRNMLQGPWKEANAPVLTLHVDDTNVDGEAMSIALAYLYGHHPKLNENNAFRVLAVASFLDLQDLCAICTDFIISELWTSNFLAYQVFAENQDYGVHGERVRNACWGYLCQSGARELKENGN
;
A
#
# COMPACT_ATOMS: atom_id res chain seq x y z
N MET A 1 24.28 -26.63 -44.64
CA MET A 1 23.93 -25.21 -44.48
C MET A 1 23.12 -25.13 -43.20
N GLU A 2 23.76 -24.70 -42.13
CA GLU A 2 23.20 -24.61 -40.78
C GLU A 2 22.56 -23.24 -40.61
N ALA A 3 21.33 -23.17 -40.08
CA ALA A 3 20.61 -21.92 -39.89
C ALA A 3 21.26 -21.08 -38.77
N PRO A 4 21.28 -19.74 -38.87
CA PRO A 4 21.90 -18.90 -37.85
C PRO A 4 21.08 -18.92 -36.54
N PRO A 5 21.73 -18.74 -35.38
CA PRO A 5 21.03 -18.73 -34.10
C PRO A 5 20.14 -17.48 -33.97
N THR A 6 18.94 -17.68 -33.42
CA THR A 6 17.99 -16.61 -33.09
C THR A 6 18.51 -15.73 -31.96
N PRO A 7 18.33 -14.39 -32.03
CA PRO A 7 18.82 -13.49 -31.00
C PRO A 7 18.00 -13.63 -29.71
N VAL A 8 18.70 -13.76 -28.58
CA VAL A 8 18.12 -13.76 -27.23
C VAL A 8 17.65 -12.34 -26.89
N ALA A 9 16.36 -12.18 -26.59
CA ALA A 9 15.79 -10.90 -26.18
C ALA A 9 16.27 -10.54 -24.75
N GLN A 10 16.84 -9.35 -24.59
CA GLN A 10 17.25 -8.80 -23.29
C GLN A 10 16.03 -8.20 -22.55
N PRO A 11 15.95 -8.30 -21.22
CA PRO A 11 14.92 -7.62 -20.43
C PRO A 11 15.13 -6.10 -20.49
N GLN A 12 14.08 -5.36 -20.89
CA GLN A 12 14.12 -3.89 -20.89
C GLN A 12 13.70 -3.38 -19.51
N HIS A 13 14.60 -2.62 -18.87
CA HIS A 13 14.29 -1.86 -17.66
C HIS A 13 13.42 -0.65 -18.01
N TYR A 14 12.22 -0.55 -17.43
CA TYR A 14 11.33 0.58 -17.62
C TYR A 14 11.43 1.55 -16.44
N ARG A 15 11.78 2.80 -16.72
CA ARG A 15 11.78 3.91 -15.75
C ARG A 15 10.49 4.71 -15.93
N VAL A 16 9.62 4.71 -14.92
CA VAL A 16 8.37 5.49 -14.96
C VAL A 16 8.66 6.92 -14.53
N SER A 17 8.54 7.88 -15.46
CA SER A 17 8.61 9.30 -15.15
C SER A 17 7.28 9.79 -14.57
N GLN A 18 7.27 10.19 -13.29
CA GLN A 18 6.13 10.87 -12.68
C GLN A 18 6.12 12.34 -13.11
N HIS A 19 5.02 12.81 -13.71
CA HIS A 19 4.75 14.24 -13.90
C HIS A 19 3.61 14.64 -12.96
N HIS A 20 3.97 15.37 -11.90
CA HIS A 20 3.05 16.02 -10.99
C HIS A 20 2.52 17.33 -11.62
N ASN A 21 1.20 17.52 -11.58
CA ASN A 21 0.54 18.72 -12.09
C ASN A 21 -0.06 19.50 -10.88
N PRO A 22 0.39 20.72 -10.54
CA PRO A 22 -0.15 21.46 -9.41
C PRO A 22 -1.42 22.25 -9.81
N ARG A 23 -2.50 22.10 -9.03
CA ARG A 23 -3.72 22.91 -9.13
C ARG A 23 -3.49 24.33 -8.61
N ARG A 24 -3.96 25.33 -9.36
CA ARG A 24 -3.96 26.76 -9.02
C ARG A 24 -5.07 27.12 -8.03
N TYR A 25 -4.74 27.93 -7.04
CA TYR A 25 -5.66 28.68 -6.18
C TYR A 25 -6.05 30.01 -6.85
N SER A 26 -7.31 30.42 -6.77
CA SER A 26 -7.73 31.80 -7.05
C SER A 26 -8.87 32.18 -6.12
N GLY A 27 -8.71 33.32 -5.43
CA GLY A 27 -9.66 33.87 -4.46
C GLY A 27 -10.67 34.84 -5.10
N GLY A 28 -11.63 35.28 -4.28
CA GLY A 28 -12.57 36.35 -4.58
C GLY A 28 -13.37 36.73 -3.34
N GLU A 29 -13.26 38.00 -2.94
CA GLU A 29 -13.89 38.67 -1.79
C GLU A 29 -15.35 39.08 -2.05
N GLY A 30 -16.10 39.36 -0.98
CA GLY A 30 -17.37 40.12 -1.01
C GLY A 30 -18.13 40.15 0.34
N SER A 31 -18.13 41.31 1.01
CA SER A 31 -18.98 41.74 2.14
C SER A 31 -20.39 42.18 1.64
N ASP A 32 -21.51 42.12 2.37
CA ASP A 32 -21.92 42.88 3.57
C ASP A 32 -23.27 42.33 4.17
N PRO A 33 -23.75 42.78 5.36
CA PRO A 33 -24.59 42.02 6.30
C PRO A 33 -26.05 42.51 6.45
N VAL A 34 -26.94 41.70 7.06
CA VAL A 34 -28.18 42.19 7.74
C VAL A 34 -28.75 41.21 8.79
N GLU A 35 -28.68 41.66 10.05
CA GLU A 35 -29.69 41.76 11.13
C GLU A 35 -30.55 40.58 11.66
N LEU A 36 -30.24 40.28 12.94
CA LEU A 36 -31.01 39.84 14.11
C LEU A 36 -32.57 39.75 14.09
N THR A 37 -33.10 38.61 14.53
CA THR A 37 -34.28 38.53 15.42
C THR A 37 -34.13 37.38 16.42
N LYS A 38 -34.52 37.60 17.67
CA LYS A 38 -34.25 36.78 18.85
C LYS A 38 -35.57 36.34 19.55
N GLU A 39 -35.68 35.02 19.83
CA GLU A 39 -36.42 34.30 20.92
C GLU A 39 -37.97 34.15 20.83
N PRO A 40 -38.60 33.10 21.45
CA PRO A 40 -38.17 32.39 22.67
C PRO A 40 -38.27 30.85 22.71
N SER A 41 -37.73 30.33 23.82
CA SER A 41 -37.52 28.95 24.26
C SER A 41 -38.78 28.13 24.64
N HIS A 42 -38.52 26.81 24.75
CA HIS A 42 -39.28 25.69 25.35
C HIS A 42 -40.17 24.86 24.42
N SER A 43 -39.67 23.66 24.10
CA SER A 43 -40.25 22.40 24.62
C SER A 43 -39.32 21.24 24.25
N ASP A 44 -38.76 20.60 25.28
CA ASP A 44 -38.05 19.33 25.19
C ASP A 44 -38.96 18.28 24.53
N ASN A 45 -38.56 17.78 23.37
CA ASN A 45 -39.09 16.54 22.83
C ASN A 45 -37.91 15.59 22.59
N ASN A 46 -37.69 14.72 23.57
CA ASN A 46 -36.87 13.53 23.44
C ASN A 46 -37.39 12.71 22.25
N ASN A 47 -36.68 12.75 21.13
CA ASN A 47 -36.84 11.78 20.07
C ASN A 47 -35.50 11.04 19.88
N SER A 48 -35.18 10.16 20.82
CA SER A 48 -33.98 9.33 20.81
C SER A 48 -34.24 7.91 20.28
N ASN A 49 -35.11 7.77 19.27
CA ASN A 49 -35.50 6.46 18.72
C ASN A 49 -35.16 6.27 17.22
N GLU A 50 -34.40 7.17 16.59
CA GLU A 50 -34.07 7.05 15.15
C GLU A 50 -32.67 6.46 14.85
N ASP A 51 -31.79 6.32 15.85
CA ASP A 51 -30.38 5.89 15.63
C ASP A 51 -30.09 4.39 15.80
N MET A 52 -31.01 3.60 16.39
CA MET A 52 -30.77 2.16 16.63
C MET A 52 -30.83 1.30 15.35
N CYS A 53 -31.63 1.72 14.36
CA CYS A 53 -31.78 1.01 13.09
C CYS A 53 -30.52 1.15 12.22
N GLY A 54 -29.89 2.33 12.23
CA GLY A 54 -28.66 2.59 11.48
C GLY A 54 -27.46 1.79 11.98
N SER A 55 -27.35 1.60 13.31
CA SER A 55 -26.28 0.78 13.90
C SER A 55 -26.40 -0.70 13.57
N GLU A 56 -27.63 -1.24 13.52
CA GLU A 56 -27.85 -2.66 13.27
C GLU A 56 -27.70 -3.03 11.78
N LEU A 57 -28.17 -2.19 10.86
CA LEU A 57 -27.88 -2.34 9.43
C LEU A 57 -26.37 -2.25 9.14
N ARG A 58 -25.66 -1.33 9.80
CA ARG A 58 -24.21 -1.18 9.63
C ARG A 58 -23.46 -2.41 10.14
N ALA A 59 -23.85 -2.93 11.31
CA ALA A 59 -23.29 -4.17 11.85
C ALA A 59 -23.57 -5.39 10.95
N GLN A 60 -24.76 -5.47 10.33
CA GLN A 60 -25.09 -6.52 9.37
C GLN A 60 -24.27 -6.43 8.07
N LEU A 61 -24.02 -5.21 7.58
CA LEU A 61 -23.16 -5.00 6.42
C LEU A 61 -21.71 -5.39 6.74
N ASP A 62 -21.23 -5.01 7.92
CA ASP A 62 -19.88 -5.33 8.39
C ASP A 62 -19.69 -6.84 8.51
N CYS A 63 -20.66 -7.57 9.10
CA CYS A 63 -20.54 -9.03 9.25
C CYS A 63 -20.60 -9.77 7.91
N ASN A 64 -21.41 -9.30 6.96
CA ASN A 64 -21.45 -9.87 5.61
C ASN A 64 -20.14 -9.64 4.87
N LEU A 65 -19.56 -8.44 4.97
CA LEU A 65 -18.28 -8.11 4.36
C LEU A 65 -17.13 -8.93 4.97
N THR A 66 -17.08 -9.06 6.30
CA THR A 66 -16.09 -9.91 6.97
C THR A 66 -16.21 -11.35 6.52
N SER A 67 -17.42 -11.92 6.51
CA SER A 67 -17.65 -13.29 6.04
C SER A 67 -17.23 -13.50 4.59
N LEU A 68 -17.44 -12.51 3.73
CA LEU A 68 -17.02 -12.56 2.32
C LEU A 68 -15.50 -12.50 2.20
N CYS A 69 -14.83 -11.59 2.92
CA CYS A 69 -13.37 -11.49 2.93
C CYS A 69 -12.73 -12.79 3.44
N ASP A 70 -13.24 -13.36 4.52
CA ASP A 70 -12.75 -14.63 5.08
C ASP A 70 -12.92 -15.78 4.07
N HIS A 71 -14.06 -15.84 3.38
CA HIS A 71 -14.31 -16.84 2.35
C HIS A 71 -13.37 -16.70 1.15
N ILE A 72 -13.21 -15.47 0.63
CA ILE A 72 -12.32 -15.17 -0.50
C ILE A 72 -10.85 -15.48 -0.13
N GLN A 73 -10.45 -15.18 1.10
CA GLN A 73 -9.12 -15.50 1.61
C GLN A 73 -8.90 -17.01 1.72
N LEU A 74 -9.83 -17.73 2.33
CA LEU A 74 -9.69 -19.17 2.58
C LEU A 74 -9.79 -19.98 1.27
N GLU A 75 -10.88 -19.82 0.53
CA GLU A 75 -11.11 -20.61 -0.68
C GLU A 75 -10.31 -20.08 -1.87
N GLY A 76 -10.23 -18.77 -2.03
CA GLY A 76 -9.55 -18.13 -3.14
C GLY A 76 -8.03 -18.17 -2.99
N PHE A 77 -7.49 -17.57 -1.92
CA PHE A 77 -6.03 -17.45 -1.77
C PHE A 77 -5.38 -18.72 -1.23
N ASN A 78 -5.89 -19.31 -0.15
CA ASN A 78 -5.24 -20.47 0.48
C ASN A 78 -5.47 -21.77 -0.31
N ASN A 79 -6.71 -22.03 -0.77
CA ASN A 79 -7.05 -23.25 -1.50
C ASN A 79 -6.87 -23.12 -3.03
N GLY A 80 -6.79 -21.90 -3.57
CA GLY A 80 -6.66 -21.66 -5.01
C GLY A 80 -7.90 -22.03 -5.83
N ALA A 81 -9.07 -22.15 -5.17
CA ALA A 81 -10.31 -22.57 -5.81
C ALA A 81 -10.76 -21.52 -6.84
N PHE A 82 -11.12 -21.98 -8.05
CA PHE A 82 -11.53 -21.12 -9.18
C PHE A 82 -10.45 -20.17 -9.73
N SER A 83 -9.16 -20.45 -9.45
CA SER A 83 -8.05 -19.72 -10.04
C SER A 83 -8.04 -19.78 -11.57
N ASP A 84 -7.81 -18.63 -12.20
CA ASP A 84 -7.74 -18.46 -13.66
C ASP A 84 -6.34 -18.03 -14.13
N VAL A 85 -5.38 -17.91 -13.20
CA VAL A 85 -3.99 -17.61 -13.49
C VAL A 85 -3.04 -18.23 -12.45
N ILE A 86 -1.88 -18.67 -12.92
CA ILE A 86 -0.78 -19.14 -12.06
C ILE A 86 0.30 -18.06 -12.04
N VAL A 87 0.78 -17.68 -10.85
CA VAL A 87 1.87 -16.72 -10.68
C VAL A 87 3.08 -17.43 -10.07
N HIS A 88 4.22 -17.35 -10.73
CA HIS A 88 5.51 -17.80 -10.22
C HIS A 88 6.27 -16.58 -9.68
N ALA A 89 6.59 -16.58 -8.40
CA ALA A 89 7.33 -15.50 -7.76
C ALA A 89 8.18 -16.05 -6.61
N MET A 90 9.43 -15.59 -6.48
CA MET A 90 10.33 -15.96 -5.37
C MET A 90 10.46 -17.49 -5.16
N GLY A 91 10.48 -18.27 -6.24
CA GLY A 91 10.55 -19.74 -6.19
C GLY A 91 9.26 -20.44 -5.73
N SER A 92 8.18 -19.68 -5.49
CA SER A 92 6.87 -20.19 -5.11
C SER A 92 5.88 -20.11 -6.27
N VAL A 93 4.87 -20.96 -6.23
CA VAL A 93 3.79 -21.04 -7.22
C VAL A 93 2.47 -20.70 -6.53
N TYR A 94 1.76 -19.73 -7.09
CA TYR A 94 0.50 -19.22 -6.56
C TYR A 94 -0.63 -19.41 -7.57
N HIS A 95 -1.72 -20.04 -7.13
CA HIS A 95 -2.97 -20.18 -7.90
C HIS A 95 -3.89 -19.00 -7.56
N LEU A 96 -3.98 -18.01 -8.45
CA LEU A 96 -4.60 -16.72 -8.17
C LEU A 96 -5.70 -16.36 -9.16
N HIS A 97 -6.34 -15.21 -8.92
CA HIS A 97 -7.49 -14.72 -9.66
C HIS A 97 -7.17 -13.40 -10.33
N ARG A 98 -7.29 -13.31 -11.66
CA ARG A 98 -7.02 -12.09 -12.45
C ARG A 98 -7.86 -10.91 -11.96
N LEU A 99 -9.12 -11.15 -11.58
CA LEU A 99 -10.00 -10.13 -11.01
C LEU A 99 -9.42 -9.54 -9.72
N ILE A 100 -8.93 -10.37 -8.80
CA ILE A 100 -8.37 -9.93 -7.52
C ILE A 100 -7.02 -9.24 -7.74
N LEU A 101 -6.16 -9.80 -8.59
CA LEU A 101 -4.88 -9.21 -8.97
C LEU A 101 -5.04 -7.82 -9.60
N SER A 102 -6.14 -7.57 -10.33
CA SER A 102 -6.40 -6.27 -10.94
C SER A 102 -6.56 -5.11 -9.96
N ARG A 103 -6.63 -5.37 -8.64
CA ARG A 103 -6.54 -4.35 -7.58
C ARG A 103 -5.16 -3.67 -7.54
N SER A 104 -4.11 -4.38 -7.97
CA SER A 104 -2.77 -3.83 -8.22
C SER A 104 -2.73 -3.16 -9.60
N SER A 105 -2.21 -1.94 -9.65
CA SER A 105 -1.96 -1.24 -10.91
C SER A 105 -0.92 -1.97 -11.77
N TYR A 106 0.11 -2.57 -11.16
CA TYR A 106 1.11 -3.41 -11.84
C TYR A 106 0.44 -4.58 -12.60
N PHE A 107 -0.35 -5.38 -11.89
CA PHE A 107 -1.06 -6.50 -12.51
C PHE A 107 -2.13 -6.04 -13.50
N ARG A 108 -2.85 -4.95 -13.21
CA ARG A 108 -3.85 -4.39 -14.13
C ARG A 108 -3.21 -4.03 -15.48
N ASN A 109 -2.08 -3.34 -15.45
CA ASN A 109 -1.34 -2.96 -16.67
C ASN A 109 -0.82 -4.19 -17.42
N MET A 110 -0.34 -5.21 -16.70
CA MET A 110 0.14 -6.46 -17.29
C MET A 110 -0.98 -7.30 -17.91
N LEU A 111 -2.15 -7.37 -17.26
CA LEU A 111 -3.28 -8.22 -17.65
C LEU A 111 -4.20 -7.58 -18.71
N GLN A 112 -4.23 -6.26 -18.83
CA GLN A 112 -5.11 -5.53 -19.75
C GLN A 112 -4.38 -4.87 -20.92
N GLY A 113 -3.05 -4.81 -20.90
CA GLY A 113 -2.28 -4.23 -22.00
C GLY A 113 -2.23 -5.14 -23.24
N PRO A 114 -1.68 -4.66 -24.37
CA PRO A 114 -1.55 -5.41 -25.62
C PRO A 114 -0.45 -6.50 -25.57
N TRP A 115 -0.09 -6.96 -24.37
CA TRP A 115 1.08 -7.77 -24.10
C TRP A 115 0.77 -9.27 -24.23
N LYS A 116 1.82 -10.09 -24.39
CA LYS A 116 1.66 -11.56 -24.49
C LYS A 116 1.12 -12.14 -23.18
N GLU A 117 1.48 -11.50 -22.08
CA GLU A 117 1.12 -11.81 -20.70
C GLU A 117 -0.37 -11.59 -20.43
N ALA A 118 -1.04 -10.73 -21.21
CA ALA A 118 -2.45 -10.40 -21.00
C ALA A 118 -3.34 -11.65 -21.04
N ASN A 119 -3.08 -12.59 -21.93
CA ASN A 119 -3.85 -13.85 -22.02
C ASN A 119 -3.05 -15.08 -21.57
N ALA A 120 -1.90 -14.88 -20.92
CA ALA A 120 -1.07 -15.99 -20.48
C ALA A 120 -1.70 -16.68 -19.25
N PRO A 121 -1.78 -18.02 -19.24
CA PRO A 121 -2.27 -18.77 -18.07
C PRO A 121 -1.26 -18.78 -16.92
N VAL A 122 0.02 -18.48 -17.21
CA VAL A 122 1.12 -18.45 -16.24
C VAL A 122 1.87 -17.13 -16.38
N LEU A 123 2.11 -16.47 -15.25
CA LEU A 123 2.87 -15.25 -15.12
C LEU A 123 4.11 -15.51 -14.27
N THR A 124 5.28 -15.05 -14.71
CA THR A 124 6.52 -15.17 -13.93
C THR A 124 7.00 -13.79 -13.53
N LEU A 125 7.07 -13.54 -12.22
CA LEU A 125 7.57 -12.28 -11.66
C LEU A 125 9.06 -12.41 -11.36
N HIS A 126 9.84 -11.58 -12.03
CA HIS A 126 11.26 -11.40 -11.76
C HIS A 126 11.45 -10.11 -10.97
N VAL A 127 12.01 -10.22 -9.77
CA VAL A 127 12.26 -9.08 -8.88
C VAL A 127 13.74 -9.05 -8.56
N ASP A 128 14.42 -7.98 -9.01
CA ASP A 128 15.85 -7.75 -8.80
C ASP A 128 16.06 -6.83 -7.58
N ASP A 129 15.45 -7.19 -6.45
CA ASP A 129 15.58 -6.47 -5.18
C ASP A 129 15.91 -7.46 -4.06
N THR A 130 17.06 -7.26 -3.41
CA THR A 130 17.55 -8.11 -2.32
C THR A 130 16.68 -8.08 -1.07
N ASN A 131 15.83 -7.06 -0.94
CA ASN A 131 14.92 -6.91 0.18
C ASN A 131 13.61 -7.68 -0.02
N VAL A 132 13.35 -8.18 -1.22
CA VAL A 132 12.15 -8.96 -1.53
C VAL A 132 12.40 -10.45 -1.26
N ASP A 133 11.47 -11.06 -0.54
CA ASP A 133 11.44 -12.50 -0.29
C ASP A 133 10.04 -13.10 -0.49
N GLY A 134 9.96 -14.43 -0.41
CA GLY A 134 8.71 -15.16 -0.60
C GLY A 134 7.66 -14.89 0.48
N GLU A 135 8.06 -14.58 1.71
CA GLU A 135 7.12 -14.25 2.79
C GLU A 135 6.45 -12.91 2.51
N ALA A 136 7.22 -11.87 2.23
CA ALA A 136 6.71 -10.55 1.88
C ALA A 136 5.84 -10.60 0.61
N MET A 137 6.24 -11.40 -0.38
CA MET A 137 5.43 -11.65 -1.58
C MET A 137 4.07 -12.24 -1.22
N SER A 138 4.05 -13.26 -0.37
CA SER A 138 2.81 -13.89 0.10
C SER A 138 1.92 -12.90 0.87
N ILE A 139 2.49 -12.07 1.75
CA ILE A 139 1.75 -11.06 2.51
C ILE A 139 1.11 -10.02 1.57
N ALA A 140 1.85 -9.52 0.59
CA ALA A 140 1.33 -8.52 -0.35
C ALA A 140 0.25 -9.12 -1.27
N LEU A 141 0.38 -10.38 -1.68
CA LEU A 141 -0.66 -11.07 -2.44
C LEU A 141 -1.89 -11.33 -1.59
N ALA A 142 -1.75 -11.78 -0.34
CA ALA A 142 -2.86 -11.96 0.60
C ALA A 142 -3.60 -10.64 0.87
N TYR A 143 -2.88 -9.51 0.89
CA TYR A 143 -3.48 -8.18 1.01
C TYR A 143 -4.48 -7.88 -0.12
N LEU A 144 -4.23 -8.36 -1.34
CA LEU A 144 -5.17 -8.21 -2.46
C LEU A 144 -6.49 -8.94 -2.21
N TYR A 145 -6.47 -10.03 -1.44
CA TYR A 145 -7.65 -10.82 -1.05
C TYR A 145 -8.37 -10.26 0.18
N GLY A 146 -7.90 -9.13 0.73
CA GLY A 146 -8.53 -8.46 1.86
C GLY A 146 -7.93 -8.82 3.23
N HIS A 147 -6.84 -9.60 3.27
CA HIS A 147 -6.16 -9.88 4.52
C HIS A 147 -5.25 -8.70 4.94
N HIS A 148 -5.49 -8.14 6.12
CA HIS A 148 -4.66 -7.04 6.61
C HIS A 148 -3.23 -7.55 6.93
N PRO A 149 -2.16 -6.82 6.54
CA PRO A 149 -0.80 -7.28 6.75
C PRO A 149 -0.44 -7.31 8.24
N LYS A 150 0.21 -8.38 8.69
CA LYS A 150 0.78 -8.46 10.05
C LYS A 150 2.23 -8.01 10.00
N LEU A 151 2.45 -6.73 10.27
CA LEU A 151 3.78 -6.13 10.22
C LEU A 151 4.55 -6.31 11.54
N ASN A 152 5.86 -6.44 11.40
CA ASN A 152 6.84 -6.45 12.49
C ASN A 152 8.17 -5.84 12.00
N GLU A 153 9.12 -5.65 12.91
CA GLU A 153 10.43 -5.04 12.63
C GLU A 153 11.23 -5.76 11.53
N ASN A 154 11.03 -7.07 11.35
CA ASN A 154 11.79 -7.88 10.40
C ASN A 154 11.17 -7.89 8.99
N ASN A 155 9.85 -7.80 8.89
CA ASN A 155 9.13 -7.94 7.62
C ASN A 155 8.67 -6.60 7.02
N ALA A 156 8.52 -5.53 7.80
CA ALA A 156 7.90 -4.30 7.33
C ALA A 156 8.59 -3.70 6.09
N PHE A 157 9.92 -3.74 6.08
CA PHE A 157 10.75 -3.32 4.96
C PHE A 157 10.57 -4.17 3.71
N ARG A 158 10.52 -5.49 3.90
CA ARG A 158 10.38 -6.45 2.80
C ARG A 158 9.00 -6.34 2.18
N VAL A 159 7.96 -6.19 3.00
CA VAL A 159 6.59 -5.97 2.56
C VAL A 159 6.48 -4.62 1.84
N LEU A 160 7.15 -3.56 2.32
CA LEU A 160 7.22 -2.28 1.61
C LEU A 160 7.86 -2.42 0.23
N ALA A 161 8.96 -3.16 0.11
CA ALA A 161 9.64 -3.40 -1.17
C ALA A 161 8.71 -4.11 -2.17
N VAL A 162 8.03 -5.18 -1.74
CA VAL A 162 7.05 -5.89 -2.57
C VAL A 162 5.85 -5.01 -2.92
N ALA A 163 5.32 -4.26 -1.95
CA ALA A 163 4.19 -3.36 -2.16
C ALA A 163 4.54 -2.29 -3.21
N SER A 164 5.75 -1.75 -3.15
CA SER A 164 6.27 -0.81 -4.15
C SER A 164 6.39 -1.47 -5.52
N PHE A 165 6.93 -2.68 -5.60
CA PHE A 165 7.05 -3.44 -6.85
C PHE A 165 5.68 -3.74 -7.49
N LEU A 166 4.70 -4.16 -6.69
CA LEU A 166 3.34 -4.47 -7.12
C LEU A 166 2.44 -3.23 -7.24
N ASP A 167 2.97 -2.02 -7.05
CA ASP A 167 2.25 -0.75 -7.08
C ASP A 167 0.99 -0.72 -6.18
N LEU A 168 1.17 -1.11 -4.91
CA LEU A 168 0.14 -1.18 -3.87
C LEU A 168 0.27 0.01 -2.92
N GLN A 169 -0.16 1.20 -3.37
CA GLN A 169 0.06 2.46 -2.66
C GLN A 169 -0.48 2.48 -1.22
N ASP A 170 -1.65 1.90 -0.98
CA ASP A 170 -2.25 1.82 0.36
C ASP A 170 -1.40 0.91 1.29
N LEU A 171 -0.89 -0.20 0.77
CA LEU A 171 -0.01 -1.10 1.52
C LEU A 171 1.34 -0.42 1.82
N CYS A 172 1.90 0.31 0.85
CA CYS A 172 3.12 1.09 1.06
C CYS A 172 2.94 2.13 2.17
N ALA A 173 1.78 2.79 2.23
CA ALA A 173 1.48 3.75 3.29
C ALA A 173 1.41 3.07 4.67
N ILE A 174 0.70 1.92 4.78
CA ILE A 174 0.63 1.13 6.03
C ILE A 174 2.03 0.73 6.50
N CYS A 175 2.87 0.20 5.60
CA CYS A 175 4.24 -0.19 5.94
C CYS A 175 5.08 1.00 6.38
N THR A 176 4.95 2.14 5.68
CA THR A 176 5.70 3.36 5.98
C THR A 176 5.32 3.93 7.34
N ASP A 177 4.03 3.98 7.65
CA ASP A 177 3.54 4.46 8.94
C ASP A 177 4.05 3.60 10.09
N PHE A 178 4.05 2.27 9.91
CA PHE A 178 4.60 1.32 10.88
C PHE A 178 6.11 1.50 11.08
N ILE A 179 6.88 1.62 9.99
CA ILE A 179 8.34 1.84 10.06
C ILE A 179 8.63 3.14 10.81
N ILE A 180 7.90 4.22 10.52
CA ILE A 180 8.13 5.51 11.19
C ILE A 180 7.73 5.45 12.66
N SER A 181 6.66 4.74 13.03
CA SER A 181 6.26 4.61 14.43
C SER A 181 7.24 3.80 15.28
N GLU A 182 7.99 2.90 14.67
CA GLU A 182 9.01 2.06 15.32
C GLU A 182 10.43 2.65 15.23
N LEU A 183 10.59 3.94 14.88
CA LEU A 183 11.91 4.57 14.82
C LEU A 183 12.51 4.82 16.21
N TRP A 184 13.67 4.20 16.46
CA TRP A 184 14.46 4.31 17.68
C TRP A 184 15.95 4.57 17.39
N THR A 185 16.68 5.12 18.36
CA THR A 185 18.16 5.31 18.25
C THR A 185 18.93 4.02 17.97
N SER A 186 18.39 2.86 18.32
CA SER A 186 19.01 1.55 18.08
C SER A 186 18.82 1.04 16.65
N ASN A 187 17.76 1.46 15.94
CA ASN A 187 17.39 0.91 14.63
C ASN A 187 17.44 1.93 13.48
N PHE A 188 17.57 3.24 13.77
CA PHE A 188 17.54 4.28 12.74
C PHE A 188 18.56 4.06 11.62
N LEU A 189 19.75 3.55 11.92
CA LEU A 189 20.81 3.36 10.93
C LEU A 189 20.41 2.28 9.91
N ALA A 190 19.80 1.20 10.39
CA ALA A 190 19.28 0.14 9.51
C ALA A 190 18.17 0.69 8.60
N TYR A 191 17.32 1.56 9.13
CA TYR A 191 16.18 2.14 8.40
C TYR A 191 16.67 3.13 7.33
N GLN A 192 17.68 3.94 7.66
CA GLN A 192 18.34 4.84 6.72
C GLN A 192 19.01 4.07 5.58
N VAL A 193 19.82 3.06 5.91
CA VAL A 193 20.51 2.23 4.90
C VAL A 193 19.51 1.54 3.99
N PHE A 194 18.42 0.99 4.53
CA PHE A 194 17.35 0.41 3.74
C PHE A 194 16.74 1.41 2.75
N ALA A 195 16.40 2.62 3.21
CA ALA A 195 15.78 3.66 2.39
C ALA A 195 16.74 4.29 1.36
N GLU A 196 18.04 4.08 1.51
CA GLU A 196 19.07 4.51 0.55
C GLU A 196 19.45 3.42 -0.46
N ASN A 197 19.36 2.14 -0.07
CA ASN A 197 19.76 1.02 -0.92
C ASN A 197 18.88 0.86 -2.16
N GLN A 198 17.59 1.20 -2.07
CA GLN A 198 16.63 1.10 -3.17
C GLN A 198 15.67 2.29 -3.17
N ASP A 199 15.21 2.67 -4.35
CA ASP A 199 14.25 3.75 -4.52
C ASP A 199 12.81 3.21 -4.48
N TYR A 200 12.20 3.27 -3.29
CA TYR A 200 10.78 2.97 -3.08
C TYR A 200 9.88 4.20 -3.29
N GLY A 201 10.36 5.19 -4.04
CA GLY A 201 9.67 6.43 -4.36
C GLY A 201 9.35 7.27 -3.12
N VAL A 202 8.17 7.89 -3.13
CA VAL A 202 7.70 8.80 -2.06
C VAL A 202 7.68 8.15 -0.68
N HIS A 203 7.49 6.82 -0.61
CA HIS A 203 7.47 6.07 0.65
C HIS A 203 8.87 5.91 1.23
N GLY A 204 9.86 5.56 0.38
CA GLY A 204 11.27 5.52 0.77
C GLY A 204 11.80 6.91 1.18
N GLU A 205 11.42 7.96 0.45
CA GLU A 205 11.76 9.34 0.81
C GLU A 205 11.18 9.73 2.17
N ARG A 206 9.92 9.36 2.44
CA ARG A 206 9.26 9.64 3.71
C ARG A 206 9.97 8.97 4.90
N VAL A 207 10.38 7.70 4.75
CA VAL A 207 11.18 7.00 5.78
C VAL A 207 12.52 7.73 6.00
N ARG A 208 13.22 8.11 4.93
CA ARG A 208 14.50 8.82 5.02
C ARG A 208 14.38 10.18 5.72
N ASN A 209 13.35 10.94 5.39
CA ASN A 209 13.06 12.23 6.01
C ASN A 209 12.75 12.06 7.50
N ALA A 210 12.04 11.00 7.88
CA ALA A 210 11.78 10.68 9.29
C ALA A 210 13.08 10.33 10.03
N CYS A 211 13.96 9.50 9.46
CA CYS A 211 15.28 9.20 10.02
C CYS A 211 16.12 10.47 10.22
N TRP A 212 16.17 11.35 9.22
CA TRP A 212 16.91 12.61 9.31
C TRP A 212 16.35 13.54 10.40
N GLY A 213 15.03 13.69 10.44
CA GLY A 213 14.35 14.46 11.48
C GLY A 213 14.65 13.94 12.88
N TYR A 214 14.65 12.62 13.06
CA TYR A 214 14.98 11.96 14.33
C TYR A 214 16.43 12.23 14.76
N LEU A 215 17.39 12.16 13.83
CA LEU A 215 18.80 12.46 14.09
C LEU A 215 19.00 13.92 14.52
N CYS A 216 18.39 14.86 13.81
CA CYS A 216 18.48 16.28 14.15
C CYS A 216 17.89 16.58 15.54
N GLN A 217 16.77 15.97 15.89
CA GLN A 217 16.15 16.13 17.21
C GLN A 217 17.00 15.52 18.32
N SER A 218 17.51 14.31 18.10
CA SER A 218 18.34 13.60 19.08
C SER A 218 19.65 14.34 19.34
N GLY A 219 20.35 14.76 18.29
CA GLY A 219 21.58 15.55 18.42
C GLY A 219 21.34 16.91 19.09
N ALA A 220 20.23 17.59 18.78
CA ALA A 220 19.88 18.85 19.43
C ALA A 220 19.57 18.68 20.93
N ARG A 221 19.00 17.53 21.33
CA ARG A 221 18.75 17.22 22.75
C ARG A 221 20.05 16.96 23.50
N GLU A 222 20.95 16.14 22.96
CA GLU A 222 22.24 15.84 23.59
C GLU A 222 23.12 17.09 23.77
N LEU A 223 23.12 18.00 22.78
CA LEU A 223 23.86 19.27 22.89
C LEU A 223 23.30 20.19 23.98
N LYS A 224 21.99 20.14 24.26
CA LYS A 224 21.37 20.90 25.35
C LYS A 224 21.67 20.29 26.72
N GLU A 225 21.74 18.97 26.81
CA GLU A 225 21.97 18.25 28.07
C GLU A 225 23.45 18.27 28.49
N ASN A 226 24.39 18.26 27.55
CA ASN A 226 25.84 18.27 27.81
C ASN A 226 26.47 19.68 27.79
N GLY A 227 25.70 20.71 27.45
CA GLY A 227 26.13 22.11 27.37
C GLY A 227 25.88 22.91 28.65
N ASN A 228 25.46 22.27 29.75
CA ASN A 228 25.13 22.87 31.05
C ASN A 228 25.94 22.19 32.16
#